data_AF-A0A8T5GMQ3-F1
#
_entry.id   AF-A0A8T5GMQ3-F1
#
_cell.length_a   1.000
_cell.length_b   1.000
_cell.length_c   1.000
_cell.angle_alpha   90.00
_cell.angle_beta   90.00
_cell.angle_gamma   90.00
#
_symmetry.space_group_name_H-M   'P 1'
#
loop_
_entity.id
_entity.type
_entity.pdbx_description
1 polymer ?
#
loop_
_entity_poly.entity_id
_entity_poly.type
_entity_poly.pdbx_seq_one_letter_code
_entity_poly.pdbx_strand_id
1 'polypeptide(L)'
;MFGQHFYNESTRRYVAVFGTLFNDIQVGRSDNAGVEIQRMTVPINYAPMQKLLARLEGDPNLDKPAITLPRMSFEIMGMNYNPTRKVGSLVRQTKSITSDDNQLLNLYSPAPYDIDFQLNIMTKYTEDGTKILEQILPYFKPDVTVSVKMIDSM
;
A
#
# COMPACT_ATOMS: atom_id res chain seq x y z
N MET A 1 30.37 -8.89 -2.14
CA MET A 1 28.95 -8.92 -2.56
C MET A 1 28.20 -7.65 -2.15
N PHE A 2 28.50 -7.06 -0.98
CA PHE A 2 27.94 -5.76 -0.55
C PHE A 2 29.03 -4.66 -0.60
N GLY A 3 29.41 -4.24 -1.81
CA GLY A 3 30.54 -3.30 -2.01
C GLY A 3 30.13 -1.87 -2.39
N GLN A 4 28.86 -1.65 -2.75
CA GLN A 4 28.31 -0.34 -3.08
C GLN A 4 26.94 -0.18 -2.45
N HIS A 5 26.70 0.96 -1.82
CA HIS A 5 25.39 1.32 -1.29
C HIS A 5 24.43 1.51 -2.45
N PHE A 6 23.30 0.83 -2.41
CA PHE A 6 22.24 0.93 -3.42
C PHE A 6 20.91 1.03 -2.71
N TYR A 7 20.24 2.17 -2.86
CA TYR A 7 18.92 2.43 -2.31
C TYR A 7 18.05 3.09 -3.38
N ASN A 8 17.24 2.28 -4.05
CA ASN A 8 16.34 2.73 -5.11
C ASN A 8 14.91 2.98 -4.63
N GLU A 9 14.67 2.95 -3.31
CA GLU A 9 13.34 3.12 -2.73
C GLU A 9 12.28 2.13 -3.24
N SER A 10 12.66 1.02 -3.89
CA SER A 10 11.70 0.10 -4.54
C SER A 10 10.64 -0.39 -3.56
N THR A 11 11.04 -0.85 -2.38
CA THR A 11 10.11 -1.28 -1.31
C THR A 11 9.23 -0.13 -0.83
N ARG A 12 9.79 1.08 -0.67
CA ARG A 12 9.03 2.28 -0.29
C ARG A 12 7.98 2.65 -1.34
N ARG A 13 8.32 2.53 -2.63
CA ARG A 13 7.39 2.76 -3.74
C ARG A 13 6.27 1.73 -3.74
N TYR A 14 6.55 0.45 -3.49
CA TYR A 14 5.49 -0.57 -3.34
C TYR A 14 4.56 -0.30 -2.15
N VAL A 15 5.11 0.12 -1.00
CA VAL A 15 4.30 0.55 0.15
C VAL A 15 3.40 1.74 -0.21
N ALA A 16 3.93 2.72 -0.95
CA ALA A 16 3.16 3.87 -1.41
C ALA A 16 2.05 3.47 -2.38
N VAL A 17 2.36 2.62 -3.37
CA VAL A 17 1.38 2.09 -4.34
C VAL A 17 0.25 1.37 -3.61
N PHE A 18 0.58 0.46 -2.69
CA PHE A 18 -0.42 -0.24 -1.91
C PHE A 18 -1.30 0.74 -1.13
N GLY A 19 -0.70 1.71 -0.45
CA GLY A 19 -1.43 2.75 0.27
C GLY A 19 -2.37 3.57 -0.64
N THR A 20 -1.94 3.90 -1.86
CA THR A 20 -2.77 4.64 -2.83
C THR A 20 -3.96 3.84 -3.34
N LEU A 21 -3.88 2.51 -3.40
CA LEU A 21 -5.01 1.67 -3.84
C LEU A 21 -6.18 1.70 -2.87
N PHE A 22 -5.90 1.91 -1.58
CA PHE A 22 -6.91 1.99 -0.53
C PHE A 22 -7.08 3.42 -0.02
N ASN A 23 -6.58 4.41 -0.76
CA ASN A 23 -6.82 5.81 -0.45
C ASN A 23 -8.24 6.23 -0.84
N ASP A 24 -8.72 7.33 -0.27
CA ASP A 24 -9.99 7.98 -0.63
C ASP A 24 -11.26 7.16 -0.36
N ILE A 25 -11.17 6.10 0.45
CA ILE A 25 -12.35 5.40 0.96
C ILE A 25 -13.11 6.32 1.93
N GLN A 26 -14.41 6.49 1.70
CA GLN A 26 -15.28 7.35 2.51
C GLN A 26 -16.43 6.53 3.11
N VAL A 27 -16.85 6.91 4.31
CA VAL A 27 -17.99 6.33 5.00
C VAL A 27 -19.01 7.43 5.27
N GLY A 28 -20.20 7.27 4.71
CA GLY A 28 -21.38 8.09 4.98
C GLY A 28 -22.25 7.48 6.08
N ARG A 29 -22.71 8.31 7.01
CA ARG A 29 -23.72 7.97 8.02
C ARG A 29 -24.99 8.73 7.72
N SER A 30 -26.09 7.99 7.60
CA SER A 30 -27.42 8.55 7.35
C SER A 30 -28.32 8.42 8.56
N ASP A 31 -29.32 9.28 8.67
CA ASP A 31 -30.40 9.12 9.65
C ASP A 31 -31.40 8.03 9.24
N ASN A 32 -32.39 7.77 10.10
CA ASN A 32 -33.47 6.83 9.81
C ASN A 32 -34.38 7.27 8.65
N ALA A 33 -34.29 8.53 8.19
CA ALA A 33 -34.99 9.04 7.03
C ALA A 33 -34.16 8.93 5.73
N GLY A 34 -32.95 8.38 5.80
CA GLY A 34 -32.04 8.20 4.66
C GLY A 34 -31.24 9.43 4.29
N VAL A 35 -31.28 10.51 5.09
CA VAL A 35 -30.52 11.74 4.84
C VAL A 35 -29.11 11.59 5.39
N GLU A 36 -28.09 11.87 4.57
CA GLU A 36 -26.68 11.78 4.97
C GLU A 36 -26.34 12.91 5.97
N ILE A 37 -26.04 12.54 7.22
CA ILE A 37 -25.68 13.48 8.30
C ILE A 37 -24.19 13.76 8.30
N GLN A 38 -23.38 12.75 8.00
CA GLN A 38 -21.93 12.84 8.15
C GLN A 38 -21.22 11.99 7.11
N ARG A 39 -20.25 12.59 6.42
CA ARG A 39 -19.30 11.90 5.57
C ARG A 39 -17.90 12.03 6.16
N MET A 40 -17.18 10.92 6.23
CA MET A 40 -15.80 10.92 6.71
C MET A 40 -14.90 10.09 5.81
N THR A 41 -13.72 10.62 5.48
CA THR A 41 -12.66 9.86 4.80
C THR A 41 -11.94 8.99 5.81
N VAL A 42 -11.75 7.71 5.47
CA VAL A 42 -11.08 6.74 6.32
C VAL A 42 -9.56 6.92 6.19
N PRO A 43 -8.85 7.36 7.24
CA PRO A 43 -7.40 7.50 7.17
C PRO A 43 -6.73 6.13 7.07
N ILE A 44 -5.70 6.04 6.22
CA ILE A 44 -4.85 4.85 6.08
C ILE A 44 -3.39 5.18 6.43
N ASN A 45 -2.72 4.31 7.19
CA ASN A 45 -1.32 4.51 7.58
C ASN A 45 -0.50 3.21 7.46
N TYR A 46 0.78 3.34 7.12
CA TYR A 46 1.72 2.24 7.20
C TYR A 46 2.19 2.05 8.65
N ALA A 47 1.66 1.06 9.34
CA ALA A 47 2.01 0.71 10.72
C ALA A 47 1.46 -0.66 11.12
N PRO A 48 2.16 -1.38 12.02
CA PRO A 48 1.60 -2.57 12.65
C PRO A 48 0.34 -2.25 13.43
N MET A 49 -0.66 -3.13 13.36
CA MET A 49 -1.91 -2.98 14.11
C MET A 49 -1.65 -2.89 15.63
N GLN A 50 -0.70 -3.66 16.14
CA GLN A 50 -0.30 -3.64 17.56
C GLN A 50 0.12 -2.25 18.05
N LYS A 51 0.80 -1.46 17.20
CA LYS A 51 1.21 -0.10 17.54
C LYS A 51 0.03 0.86 17.61
N LEU A 52 -1.04 0.60 16.85
CA LEU A 52 -2.29 1.36 16.94
C LEU A 52 -3.07 0.98 18.20
N LEU A 53 -3.13 -0.30 18.56
CA LEU A 53 -3.77 -0.76 19.81
C LEU A 53 -3.06 -0.20 21.03
N ALA A 54 -1.72 -0.24 21.07
CA ALA A 54 -0.95 0.32 22.18
C ALA A 54 -1.19 1.83 22.37
N ARG A 55 -1.48 2.57 21.29
CA ARG A 55 -1.88 3.99 21.38
C ARG A 55 -3.29 4.18 21.89
N LEU A 56 -4.19 3.21 21.67
CA LEU A 56 -5.55 3.23 22.20
C LEU A 56 -5.55 2.92 23.70
N GLU A 57 -4.77 1.92 24.12
CA GLU A 57 -4.69 1.47 25.50
C GLU A 57 -3.84 2.40 26.39
N GLY A 58 -2.85 3.08 25.81
CA GLY A 58 -1.92 3.95 26.52
C GLY A 58 -2.49 5.30 26.98
N ASP A 59 -3.77 5.60 26.72
CA ASP A 59 -4.44 6.81 27.20
C ASP A 59 -5.70 6.50 28.04
N PRO A 60 -5.53 6.06 29.31
CA PRO A 60 -6.64 5.77 30.21
C PRO A 60 -7.36 7.04 30.71
N ASN A 61 -6.74 8.21 30.60
CA ASN A 61 -7.28 9.48 31.13
C ASN A 61 -7.98 10.35 30.06
N LEU A 62 -7.97 9.94 28.78
CA LEU A 62 -8.62 10.63 27.65
C LEU A 62 -8.10 12.07 27.40
N ASP A 63 -6.91 12.41 27.89
CA ASP A 63 -6.34 13.76 27.79
C ASP A 63 -5.78 14.07 26.38
N LYS A 64 -5.53 13.05 25.56
CA LYS A 64 -5.18 13.21 24.15
C LYS A 64 -6.40 12.87 23.29
N PRO A 65 -6.56 13.47 22.09
CA PRO A 65 -7.68 13.14 21.22
C PRO A 65 -7.66 11.63 20.97
N ALA A 66 -8.70 10.98 21.49
CA ALA A 66 -8.97 9.55 21.30
C ALA A 66 -8.83 9.22 19.81
N ILE A 67 -8.20 8.07 19.51
CA ILE A 67 -8.02 7.62 18.13
C ILE A 67 -9.35 7.71 17.38
N THR A 68 -9.37 8.44 16.27
CA THR A 68 -10.57 8.59 15.45
C THR A 68 -10.81 7.32 14.63
N LEU A 69 -11.98 6.71 14.83
CA LEU A 69 -12.47 5.55 14.06
C LEU A 69 -13.58 6.01 13.10
N PRO A 70 -13.70 5.40 11.90
CA PRO A 70 -12.95 4.25 11.39
C PRO A 70 -11.53 4.60 10.89
N ARG A 71 -10.62 3.63 10.87
CA ARG A 71 -9.24 3.77 10.38
C ARG A 71 -8.75 2.49 9.74
N MET A 72 -7.87 2.63 8.75
CA MET A 72 -7.12 1.53 8.17
C MET A 72 -5.63 1.62 8.49
N SER A 73 -4.98 0.47 8.54
CA SER A 73 -3.54 0.37 8.65
C SER A 73 -3.04 -0.82 7.88
N PHE A 74 -1.84 -0.72 7.33
CA PHE A 74 -1.25 -1.83 6.60
C PHE A 74 0.23 -1.97 6.90
N GLU A 75 0.72 -3.19 6.75
CA GLU A 75 2.12 -3.52 6.94
C GLU A 75 2.57 -4.64 5.99
N ILE A 76 3.89 -4.77 5.82
CA ILE A 76 4.47 -5.91 5.10
C ILE A 76 4.60 -7.06 6.09
N MET A 77 4.03 -8.21 5.74
CA MET A 77 4.14 -9.44 6.52
C MET A 77 5.34 -10.29 6.10
N GLY A 78 5.70 -10.25 4.82
CA GLY A 78 6.75 -11.11 4.28
C GLY A 78 7.20 -10.69 2.89
N MET A 79 8.38 -11.18 2.51
CA MET A 79 8.93 -11.04 1.18
C MET A 79 9.55 -12.38 0.77
N ASN A 80 8.94 -13.05 -0.20
CA ASN A 80 9.31 -14.39 -0.62
C ASN A 80 9.87 -14.38 -2.04
N TYR A 81 11.04 -14.98 -2.26
CA TYR A 81 11.62 -15.06 -3.60
C TYR A 81 10.84 -16.04 -4.47
N ASN A 82 10.43 -15.61 -5.67
CA ASN A 82 9.65 -16.45 -6.59
C ASN A 82 10.48 -16.83 -7.82
N PRO A 83 11.08 -18.05 -7.86
CA PRO A 83 11.95 -18.46 -8.96
C PRO A 83 11.22 -18.60 -10.31
N THR A 84 9.90 -18.77 -10.32
CA THR A 84 9.13 -18.96 -11.55
C THR A 84 9.02 -17.68 -12.39
N ARG A 85 9.15 -16.51 -11.75
CA ARG A 85 9.15 -15.19 -12.40
C ARG A 85 10.55 -14.73 -12.83
N LYS A 86 11.57 -15.58 -12.68
CA LYS A 86 12.95 -15.24 -13.02
C LYS A 86 13.11 -15.19 -14.54
N VAL A 87 13.36 -14.01 -15.07
CA VAL A 87 13.85 -13.84 -16.45
C VAL A 87 15.33 -14.19 -16.50
N GLY A 88 15.80 -14.74 -17.62
CA GLY A 88 17.20 -15.13 -17.80
C GLY A 88 18.14 -13.96 -17.48
N SER A 89 19.11 -14.18 -16.59
CA SER A 89 20.01 -13.14 -16.05
C SER A 89 20.90 -12.44 -17.08
N LEU A 90 20.93 -12.94 -18.32
CA LEU A 90 21.62 -12.34 -19.46
C LEU A 90 20.80 -11.28 -20.20
N VAL A 91 19.48 -11.19 -19.93
CA VAL A 91 18.61 -10.16 -20.51
C VAL A 91 18.86 -8.84 -19.78
N ARG A 92 19.42 -7.87 -20.52
CA ARG A 92 19.61 -6.49 -20.07
C ARG A 92 18.57 -5.62 -20.76
N GLN A 93 17.87 -4.79 -19.99
CA GLN A 93 17.01 -3.76 -20.56
C GLN A 93 17.87 -2.54 -20.82
N THR A 94 17.93 -2.09 -22.08
CA THR A 94 18.77 -0.96 -22.51
C THR A 94 17.87 0.17 -23.00
N LYS A 95 17.99 1.36 -22.41
CA LYS A 95 17.31 2.58 -22.88
C LYS A 95 18.36 3.61 -23.32
N SER A 96 18.22 4.18 -24.51
CA SER A 96 19.07 5.30 -24.94
C SER A 96 18.65 6.57 -24.19
N ILE A 97 19.62 7.28 -23.61
CA ILE A 97 19.42 8.52 -22.84
C ILE A 97 19.26 9.73 -23.78
N THR A 98 19.76 9.63 -25.01
CA THR A 98 19.82 10.74 -25.99
C THR A 98 19.58 10.25 -27.41
N SER A 99 19.37 11.18 -28.36
CA SER A 99 19.34 10.90 -29.81
C SER A 99 20.67 10.34 -30.36
N ASP A 100 21.74 10.40 -29.57
CA ASP A 100 23.02 9.75 -29.83
C ASP A 100 23.04 8.35 -29.21
N ASP A 101 23.29 7.33 -30.03
CA ASP A 101 23.30 5.90 -29.71
C ASP A 101 24.38 5.47 -28.69
N ASN A 102 25.24 6.38 -28.22
CA ASN A 102 26.42 6.06 -27.42
C ASN A 102 26.23 6.15 -25.90
N GLN A 103 25.05 6.56 -25.41
CA GLN A 103 24.75 6.59 -23.96
C GLN A 103 23.53 5.72 -23.63
N LEU A 104 23.80 4.44 -23.35
CA LEU A 104 22.80 3.44 -22.99
C LEU A 104 22.72 3.26 -21.46
N LEU A 105 21.54 3.46 -20.89
CA LEU A 105 21.20 3.00 -19.54
C LEU A 105 20.93 1.50 -19.60
N ASN A 106 21.82 0.72 -18.98
CA ASN A 106 21.65 -0.73 -18.84
C ASN A 106 21.06 -1.07 -17.47
N LEU A 107 19.87 -1.67 -17.43
CA LEU A 107 19.27 -2.22 -16.22
C LEU A 107 19.39 -3.75 -16.24
N TYR A 108 19.89 -4.31 -15.14
CA TYR A 108 19.89 -5.75 -14.92
C TYR A 108 18.47 -6.25 -14.68
N SER A 109 18.18 -7.48 -15.13
CA SER A 109 16.90 -8.13 -14.84
C SER A 109 16.62 -8.11 -13.32
N PRO A 110 15.44 -7.62 -12.89
CA PRO A 110 15.11 -7.55 -11.48
C PRO A 110 14.98 -8.94 -10.86
N ALA A 111 15.26 -9.04 -9.56
CA ALA A 111 15.01 -10.25 -8.79
C ALA A 111 13.51 -10.33 -8.42
N PRO A 112 12.80 -11.40 -8.77
CA PRO A 112 11.37 -11.53 -8.48
C PRO A 112 11.11 -11.87 -7.01
N TYR A 113 10.41 -10.99 -6.32
CA TYR A 113 9.90 -11.22 -4.96
C TYR A 113 8.39 -10.99 -4.94
N ASP A 114 7.67 -11.88 -4.26
CA ASP A 114 6.29 -11.68 -3.86
C ASP A 114 6.29 -11.00 -2.48
N ILE A 115 5.54 -9.91 -2.35
CA ILE A 115 5.45 -9.12 -1.12
C ILE A 115 4.06 -9.30 -0.55
N ASP A 116 3.99 -9.81 0.67
CA ASP A 116 2.74 -10.04 1.37
C ASP A 116 2.40 -8.82 2.22
N PHE A 117 1.24 -8.22 1.98
CA PHE A 117 0.70 -7.11 2.76
C PHE A 117 -0.49 -7.56 3.60
N GLN A 118 -0.57 -7.06 4.84
CA GLN A 118 -1.76 -7.20 5.68
C GLN A 118 -2.43 -5.84 5.82
N LEU A 119 -3.68 -5.72 5.36
CA LEU A 119 -4.54 -4.56 5.58
C LEU A 119 -5.47 -4.84 6.77
N ASN A 120 -5.40 -4.00 7.78
CA ASN A 120 -6.21 -4.06 8.98
C ASN A 120 -7.19 -2.88 8.99
N ILE A 121 -8.48 -3.18 9.20
CA ILE A 121 -9.55 -2.19 9.31
C ILE A 121 -10.01 -2.17 10.77
N MET A 122 -9.98 -1.00 11.39
CA MET A 122 -10.45 -0.79 12.76
C MET A 122 -11.66 0.15 12.74
N THR A 123 -12.81 -0.34 13.19
CA THR A 123 -14.05 0.43 13.28
C THR A 123 -14.69 0.28 14.65
N LYS A 124 -15.49 1.28 15.05
CA LYS A 124 -16.33 1.19 16.27
C LYS A 124 -17.66 0.49 16.00
N TYR A 125 -18.21 0.71 14.80
CA TYR A 125 -19.48 0.15 14.36
C TYR A 125 -19.23 -0.86 13.24
N THR A 126 -19.95 -1.98 13.29
CA THR A 126 -19.86 -3.03 12.27
C THR A 126 -20.29 -2.52 10.89
N GLU A 127 -21.32 -1.65 10.83
CA GLU A 127 -21.81 -1.05 9.60
C GLU A 127 -20.75 -0.21 8.86
N ASP A 128 -19.95 0.56 9.60
CA ASP A 128 -18.83 1.30 9.01
C ASP A 128 -17.81 0.33 8.40
N GLY A 129 -17.59 -0.82 9.06
CA GLY A 129 -16.68 -1.87 8.59
C GLY A 129 -17.18 -2.54 7.31
N THR A 130 -18.47 -2.85 7.22
CA THR A 130 -19.06 -3.45 6.02
C THR A 130 -19.05 -2.47 4.84
N LYS A 131 -19.35 -1.18 5.07
CA LYS A 131 -19.26 -0.14 4.02
C LYS A 131 -17.86 0.02 3.44
N ILE A 132 -16.82 -0.10 4.27
CA ILE A 132 -15.43 -0.07 3.80
C ILE A 132 -15.11 -1.32 2.98
N LEU A 133 -15.49 -2.49 3.49
CA LEU A 133 -15.22 -3.78 2.86
C LEU A 133 -15.90 -3.91 1.49
N GLU A 134 -17.14 -3.43 1.37
CA GLU A 134 -17.88 -3.40 0.10
C GLU A 134 -17.26 -2.47 -0.95
N GLN A 135 -16.53 -1.43 -0.54
CA GLN A 135 -15.76 -0.58 -1.47
C GLN A 135 -14.48 -1.24 -1.96
N ILE A 136 -13.98 -2.25 -1.25
CA ILE A 136 -12.71 -2.93 -1.56
C ILE A 136 -12.96 -4.19 -2.39
N LEU A 137 -13.76 -5.13 -1.88
CA LEU A 137 -13.85 -6.49 -2.43
C LEU A 137 -14.25 -6.56 -3.93
N PRO A 138 -15.17 -5.74 -4.46
CA PRO A 138 -15.61 -5.87 -5.85
C PRO A 138 -14.52 -5.63 -6.89
N TYR A 139 -13.43 -4.93 -6.52
CA TYR A 139 -12.32 -4.68 -7.42
C TYR A 139 -11.40 -5.90 -7.56
N PHE A 140 -11.34 -6.79 -6.57
CA PHE A 140 -10.44 -7.95 -6.56
C PHE A 140 -11.15 -9.19 -7.12
N LYS A 141 -10.99 -9.43 -8.43
CA LYS A 141 -11.62 -10.55 -9.14
C LYS A 141 -10.67 -11.22 -10.14
N PRO A 142 -9.97 -12.31 -9.81
CA PRO A 142 -9.38 -12.72 -8.52
C PRO A 142 -8.07 -11.97 -8.19
N ASP A 143 -7.58 -11.15 -9.13
CA ASP A 143 -6.42 -10.28 -9.01
C ASP A 143 -6.75 -8.88 -9.55
N VAL A 144 -5.91 -7.91 -9.18
CA VAL A 144 -5.93 -6.56 -9.75
C VAL A 144 -4.53 -6.26 -10.24
N THR A 145 -4.40 -5.96 -11.52
CA THR A 145 -3.13 -5.55 -12.11
C THR A 145 -3.07 -4.02 -12.21
N VAL A 146 -2.10 -3.43 -11.51
CA VAL A 146 -1.88 -1.98 -11.49
C VAL A 146 -0.58 -1.67 -12.22
N SER A 147 -0.63 -0.72 -13.15
CA SER A 147 0.59 -0.24 -13.82
C SER A 147 1.28 0.82 -12.95
N VAL A 148 2.55 0.58 -12.62
CA VAL A 148 3.36 1.48 -11.78
C VAL A 148 4.65 1.85 -12.49
N LYS A 149 4.95 3.15 -12.55
CA LYS A 149 6.25 3.64 -13.00
C LYS A 149 7.26 3.54 -11.84
N MET A 150 8.03 2.46 -11.80
CA MET A 150 8.99 2.18 -10.73
C MET A 150 10.33 2.91 -10.86
N ILE A 151 10.65 3.44 -12.05
CA ILE A 151 11.90 4.18 -12.33
C ILE A 151 11.51 5.45 -13.07
N ASP A 152 11.92 6.62 -12.55
CA ASP A 152 11.47 7.90 -13.11
C ASP A 152 12.26 8.32 -14.37
N SER A 153 13.51 7.87 -14.46
CA SER A 153 14.43 8.17 -15.57
C SER A 153 14.27 7.26 -16.80
N MET A 154 13.35 6.30 -16.76
CA MET A 154 12.98 5.41 -17.87
C MET A 154 11.65 5.82 -18.49
#